data_AF-A0A950ZZI9-F1
#
_entry.id   AF-A0A950ZZI9-F1
#
_cell.length_a   1.000
_cell.length_b   1.000
_cell.length_c   1.000
_cell.angle_alpha   90.00
_cell.angle_beta   90.00
_cell.angle_gamma   90.00
#
_symmetry.space_group_name_H-M   'P 1'
#
loop_
_entity.id
_entity.type
_entity.pdbx_description
1 polymer ?
#
loop_
_entity_poly.entity_id
_entity_poly.type
_entity_poly.pdbx_seq_one_letter_code
_entity_poly.pdbx_strand_id
1 'polypeptide(L)'
;MGFLETHGRPRTAELAEGLEIVPRRRISYRGVTVEEMDTEAVIQRQPAVALVDEIAHTNAPGSLHEKRWQDVEDILNAGITVISTVNIQHLESLADIVENITGVHVRERIPDRVIDDADEVELIDMSPHALRQRMRHGNIYPPERAERALDSCFREGNLMALREMALRKMAQVCELDLEECMQQHEIDAAWSAGERVMVCIDAGPQAENLIRRGWRMANRYRTELLAVFVETPSWASASPEQKRRLEASLRFAEDLGAEPIRVQGRMLRER
;
A
#
# COMPACT_ATOMS: atom_id res chain seq x y z
N MET A 1 -13.22 -4.00 24.35
CA MET A 1 -13.32 -4.57 22.99
C MET A 1 -14.66 -4.17 22.40
N GLY A 2 -14.65 -3.45 21.28
CA GLY A 2 -15.87 -3.07 20.57
C GLY A 2 -16.38 -4.23 19.72
N PHE A 3 -15.51 -4.83 18.92
CA PHE A 3 -15.81 -6.02 18.13
C PHE A 3 -14.56 -6.88 17.93
N LEU A 4 -14.63 -8.16 18.26
CA LEU A 4 -13.56 -9.14 18.04
C LEU A 4 -14.15 -10.36 17.33
N GLU A 5 -13.54 -10.80 16.23
CA GLU A 5 -13.93 -12.02 15.54
C GLU A 5 -12.91 -13.14 15.75
N THR A 6 -13.25 -14.04 16.68
CA THR A 6 -12.37 -15.15 17.03
C THR A 6 -12.34 -16.23 15.94
N HIS A 7 -13.35 -16.29 15.06
CA HIS A 7 -13.51 -17.34 14.04
C HIS A 7 -13.43 -18.75 14.63
N GLY A 8 -13.81 -18.91 15.91
CA GLY A 8 -13.73 -20.18 16.64
C GLY A 8 -12.32 -20.61 17.06
N ARG A 9 -11.32 -19.71 17.02
CA ARG A 9 -9.93 -20.01 17.38
C ARG A 9 -9.73 -19.94 18.91
N PRO A 10 -9.43 -21.05 19.61
CA PRO A 10 -9.37 -21.07 21.08
C PRO A 10 -8.32 -20.12 21.65
N ARG A 11 -7.12 -20.09 21.06
CA ARG A 11 -6.03 -19.20 21.51
C ARG A 11 -6.39 -17.72 21.41
N THR A 12 -7.18 -17.32 20.41
CA THR A 12 -7.62 -15.92 20.27
C THR A 12 -8.65 -15.58 21.33
N ALA A 13 -9.53 -16.54 21.67
CA ALA A 13 -10.48 -16.37 22.77
C ALA A 13 -9.77 -16.29 24.13
N GLU A 14 -8.75 -17.11 24.37
CA GLU A 14 -7.91 -17.07 25.57
C GLU A 14 -7.18 -15.73 25.71
N LEU A 15 -6.62 -15.18 24.63
CA LEU A 15 -5.98 -13.86 24.64
C LEU A 15 -6.95 -12.71 24.90
N ALA A 16 -8.24 -12.92 24.66
CA ALA A 16 -9.29 -11.96 24.95
C ALA A 16 -9.75 -12.01 26.42
N GLU A 17 -9.36 -13.03 27.19
CA GLU A 17 -9.70 -13.13 28.60
C GLU A 17 -9.11 -11.95 29.38
N GLY A 18 -9.95 -11.33 30.23
CA GLY A 18 -9.57 -10.15 31.01
C GLY A 18 -9.76 -8.82 30.28
N LEU A 19 -10.07 -8.82 28.97
CA LEU A 19 -10.50 -7.61 28.27
C LEU A 19 -12.00 -7.40 28.46
N GLU A 20 -12.39 -6.17 28.82
CA GLU A 20 -13.81 -5.80 28.88
C GLU A 20 -14.44 -5.88 27.49
N ILE A 21 -15.63 -6.49 27.38
CA ILE A 21 -16.34 -6.72 26.12
C ILE A 21 -17.61 -5.90 26.11
N VAL A 22 -17.77 -5.05 25.08
CA VAL A 22 -19.05 -4.39 24.82
C VAL A 22 -19.99 -5.41 24.18
N PRO A 23 -21.20 -5.64 24.74
CA PRO A 23 -22.15 -6.57 24.16
C PRO A 23 -22.49 -6.20 22.72
N ARG A 24 -22.49 -7.19 21.83
CA ARG A 24 -22.85 -7.01 20.42
C ARG A 24 -24.33 -6.67 20.27
N ARG A 25 -24.65 -5.77 19.35
CA ARG A 25 -26.03 -5.45 18.98
C ARG A 25 -26.60 -6.57 18.11
N ARG A 26 -27.82 -7.01 18.39
CA ARG A 26 -28.52 -8.02 17.59
C ARG A 26 -29.54 -7.37 16.67
N ILE A 27 -29.41 -7.62 15.38
CA ILE A 27 -30.27 -7.07 14.33
C ILE A 27 -30.97 -8.22 13.60
N SER A 28 -32.30 -8.21 13.57
CA SER A 28 -33.09 -9.20 12.82
C SER A 28 -33.27 -8.75 11.37
N TYR A 29 -32.70 -9.50 10.43
CA TYR A 29 -32.81 -9.23 9.00
C TYR A 29 -33.21 -10.50 8.23
N ARG A 30 -34.32 -10.42 7.47
CA ARG A 30 -34.88 -11.53 6.66
C ARG A 30 -35.02 -12.86 7.43
N GLY A 31 -35.36 -12.80 8.72
CA GLY A 31 -35.54 -13.98 9.58
C GLY A 31 -34.24 -14.56 10.16
N VAL A 32 -33.09 -13.93 9.90
CA VAL A 32 -31.79 -14.27 10.51
C VAL A 32 -31.41 -13.18 11.51
N THR A 33 -30.87 -13.57 12.67
CA THR A 33 -30.28 -12.62 13.62
C THR A 33 -28.81 -12.46 13.29
N VAL A 34 -28.39 -11.24 13.01
CA VAL A 34 -26.99 -10.85 12.78
C VAL A 34 -26.50 -10.08 14.00
N GLU A 35 -25.26 -10.30 14.39
CA GLU A 35 -24.61 -9.55 15.46
C GLU A 35 -23.70 -8.49 14.86
N GLU A 36 -23.79 -7.27 15.37
CA GLU A 36 -22.96 -6.12 14.96
C GLU A 36 -22.30 -5.46 16.17
N MET A 37 -21.30 -4.64 15.90
CA MET A 37 -20.73 -3.75 16.92
C MET A 37 -21.80 -2.78 17.42
N ASP A 38 -21.80 -2.52 18.73
CA ASP A 38 -22.60 -1.44 19.31
C ASP A 38 -21.73 -0.18 19.44
N THR A 39 -21.64 0.59 18.34
CA THR A 39 -20.84 1.82 18.24
C THR A 39 -21.20 2.82 19.33
N GLU A 40 -22.49 2.99 19.61
CA GLU A 40 -22.97 3.92 20.64
C GLU A 40 -22.54 3.46 22.03
N ALA A 41 -22.67 2.17 22.36
CA ALA A 41 -22.22 1.64 23.64
C ALA A 41 -20.69 1.76 23.81
N VAL A 42 -19.90 1.58 22.74
CA VAL A 42 -18.44 1.82 22.77
C VAL A 42 -18.13 3.29 23.08
N ILE A 43 -18.80 4.23 22.42
CA ILE A 43 -18.60 5.66 22.63
C ILE A 43 -19.03 6.08 24.05
N GLN A 44 -20.20 5.62 24.51
CA GLN A 44 -20.69 5.90 25.86
C GLN A 44 -19.76 5.36 26.95
N ARG A 45 -19.10 4.23 26.68
CA ARG A 45 -18.11 3.64 27.59
C ARG A 45 -16.82 4.46 27.69
N GLN A 46 -16.50 5.30 26.70
CA GLN A 46 -15.28 6.11 26.63
C GLN A 46 -13.99 5.35 27.02
N PRO A 47 -13.67 4.21 26.39
CA PRO A 47 -12.39 3.54 26.62
C PRO A 47 -11.24 4.39 26.06
N ALA A 48 -10.03 4.21 26.60
CA ALA A 48 -8.83 4.78 25.99
C ALA A 48 -8.53 4.14 24.62
N VAL A 49 -8.77 2.82 24.50
CA VAL A 49 -8.55 2.04 23.27
C VAL A 49 -9.74 1.10 23.02
N ALA A 50 -10.25 1.09 21.78
CA ALA A 50 -11.25 0.17 21.29
C ALA A 50 -10.64 -0.80 20.25
N LEU A 51 -10.82 -2.10 20.45
CA LEU A 51 -10.49 -3.12 19.45
C LEU A 51 -11.71 -3.34 18.55
N VAL A 52 -11.54 -3.19 17.23
CA VAL A 52 -12.59 -3.35 16.23
C VAL A 52 -12.07 -4.20 15.06
N ASP A 53 -12.45 -5.46 14.99
CA ASP A 53 -12.03 -6.37 13.92
C ASP A 53 -12.73 -6.08 12.58
N GLU A 54 -12.08 -6.41 11.46
CA GLU A 54 -12.65 -6.40 10.11
C GLU A 54 -13.24 -5.03 9.70
N ILE A 55 -12.42 -3.98 9.62
CA ILE A 55 -12.87 -2.61 9.28
C ILE A 55 -13.51 -2.48 7.90
N ALA A 56 -13.22 -3.42 6.99
CA ALA A 56 -13.84 -3.50 5.67
C ALA A 56 -15.27 -4.09 5.68
N HIS A 57 -15.76 -4.58 6.82
CA HIS A 57 -17.07 -5.22 6.96
C HIS A 57 -18.21 -4.34 6.45
N THR A 58 -19.22 -4.95 5.81
CA THR A 58 -20.48 -4.29 5.49
C THR A 58 -21.49 -4.59 6.57
N ASN A 59 -21.91 -3.56 7.29
CA ASN A 59 -22.82 -3.68 8.42
C ASN A 59 -24.19 -4.22 7.99
N ALA A 60 -24.86 -4.91 8.90
CA ALA A 60 -26.20 -5.42 8.68
C ALA A 60 -27.20 -4.30 8.31
N PRO A 61 -28.15 -4.55 7.38
CA PRO A 61 -29.17 -3.57 7.02
C PRO A 61 -29.97 -3.09 8.24
N GLY A 62 -30.14 -1.77 8.36
CA GLY A 62 -30.74 -1.13 9.54
C GLY A 62 -29.73 -0.64 10.58
N SER A 63 -28.43 -0.86 10.35
CA SER A 63 -27.36 -0.18 11.08
C SER A 63 -27.32 1.31 10.73
N LEU A 64 -26.69 2.11 11.58
CA LEU A 64 -26.55 3.56 11.36
C LEU A 64 -25.74 3.83 10.10
N HIS A 65 -24.59 3.16 9.98
CA HIS A 65 -23.70 3.21 8.82
C HIS A 65 -23.73 1.92 8.03
N GLU A 66 -23.49 2.03 6.72
CA GLU A 66 -23.38 0.86 5.84
C GLU A 66 -22.05 0.13 6.06
N LYS A 67 -20.99 0.84 6.43
CA LYS A 67 -19.63 0.31 6.54
C LYS A 67 -19.06 0.50 7.93
N ARG A 68 -18.37 -0.54 8.44
CA ARG A 68 -17.74 -0.50 9.76
C ARG A 68 -16.66 0.58 9.88
N TRP A 69 -15.96 0.92 8.80
CA TRP A 69 -15.01 2.03 8.83
C TRP A 69 -15.67 3.38 9.18
N GLN A 70 -16.95 3.57 8.88
CA GLN A 70 -17.69 4.78 9.27
C GLN A 70 -18.03 4.77 10.77
N ASP A 71 -18.34 3.59 11.33
CA ASP A 71 -18.47 3.46 12.79
C ASP A 71 -17.15 3.74 13.49
N VAL A 72 -16.04 3.30 12.91
CA VAL A 72 -14.69 3.59 13.41
C VAL A 72 -14.41 5.10 13.35
N GLU A 73 -14.78 5.80 12.28
CA GLU A 73 -14.67 7.26 12.21
C GLU A 73 -15.48 7.95 13.33
N ASP A 74 -16.69 7.49 13.65
CA ASP A 74 -17.48 8.01 14.78
C ASP A 74 -16.77 7.78 16.13
N ILE A 75 -16.16 6.62 16.33
CA ILE A 75 -15.39 6.30 17.55
C ILE A 75 -14.15 7.20 17.66
N LEU A 76 -13.41 7.38 16.56
CA LEU A 76 -12.24 8.26 16.49
C LEU A 76 -12.64 9.73 16.77
N ASN A 77 -13.76 10.19 16.20
CA ASN A 77 -14.31 11.53 16.44
C ASN A 77 -14.72 11.77 17.91
N ALA A 78 -15.01 10.70 18.66
CA ALA A 78 -15.24 10.77 20.10
C ALA A 78 -13.95 10.82 20.93
N GLY A 79 -12.78 10.83 20.29
CA GLY A 79 -11.47 10.88 20.93
C GLY A 79 -10.97 9.53 21.48
N ILE A 80 -11.49 8.42 20.95
CA ILE A 80 -11.12 7.06 21.37
C ILE A 80 -10.13 6.48 20.35
N THR A 81 -8.98 5.98 20.79
CA THR A 81 -8.04 5.27 19.91
C THR A 81 -8.65 3.94 19.45
N VAL A 82 -8.51 3.62 18.16
CA VAL A 82 -9.02 2.35 17.59
C VAL A 82 -7.88 1.50 17.07
N ILE A 83 -7.84 0.23 17.45
CA ILE A 83 -7.00 -0.79 16.81
C ILE A 83 -7.91 -1.69 15.97
N SER A 84 -7.54 -1.87 14.71
CA SER A 84 -8.37 -2.60 13.76
C SER A 84 -7.57 -3.55 12.87
N THR A 85 -8.28 -4.37 12.09
CA THR A 85 -7.70 -5.33 11.16
C THR A 85 -8.34 -5.20 9.79
N VAL A 86 -7.54 -5.43 8.75
CA VAL A 86 -8.00 -5.46 7.37
C VAL A 86 -7.12 -6.40 6.55
N ASN A 87 -7.72 -7.09 5.58
CA ASN A 87 -6.95 -7.80 4.56
C ASN A 87 -6.77 -6.90 3.33
N ILE A 88 -5.60 -6.97 2.69
CA ILE A 88 -5.24 -6.14 1.52
C ILE A 88 -6.26 -6.24 0.37
N GLN A 89 -6.95 -7.37 0.26
CA GLN A 89 -7.96 -7.61 -0.77
C GLN A 89 -9.16 -6.66 -0.73
N HIS A 90 -9.39 -5.99 0.40
CA HIS A 90 -10.55 -5.14 0.59
C HIS A 90 -10.32 -3.69 0.16
N LEU A 91 -9.08 -3.29 -0.15
CA LEU A 91 -8.82 -1.91 -0.60
C LEU A 91 -9.50 -1.69 -1.96
N GLU A 92 -10.22 -0.58 -2.09
CA GLU A 92 -10.98 -0.24 -3.29
C GLU A 92 -10.08 -0.19 -4.53
N SER A 93 -8.89 0.42 -4.42
CA SER A 93 -7.93 0.52 -5.53
C SER A 93 -7.42 -0.84 -6.05
N LEU A 94 -7.49 -1.89 -5.21
CA LEU A 94 -6.96 -3.22 -5.52
C LEU A 94 -8.05 -4.21 -5.92
N ALA A 95 -9.33 -3.86 -5.79
CA ALA A 95 -10.45 -4.79 -5.98
C ALA A 95 -10.39 -5.50 -7.34
N ASP A 96 -10.30 -4.75 -8.44
CA ASP A 96 -10.27 -5.33 -9.79
C ASP A 96 -9.05 -6.24 -10.01
N ILE A 97 -7.90 -5.89 -9.43
CA ILE A 97 -6.67 -6.67 -9.57
C ILE A 97 -6.82 -7.99 -8.79
N VAL A 98 -7.34 -7.92 -7.56
CA VAL A 98 -7.61 -9.10 -6.74
C VAL A 98 -8.62 -10.02 -7.41
N GLU A 99 -9.69 -9.47 -7.98
CA GLU A 99 -10.71 -10.25 -8.69
C GLU A 99 -10.11 -10.96 -9.92
N ASN A 100 -9.27 -10.27 -10.69
CA ASN A 100 -8.58 -10.86 -11.84
C ASN A 100 -7.64 -12.00 -11.44
N ILE A 101 -6.97 -11.89 -10.30
CA ILE A 101 -6.03 -12.91 -9.82
C ILE A 101 -6.76 -14.10 -9.19
N THR A 102 -7.74 -13.82 -8.33
CA THR A 102 -8.40 -14.85 -7.52
C THR A 102 -9.61 -15.47 -8.20
N GLY A 103 -10.22 -14.77 -9.16
CA GLY A 103 -11.51 -15.11 -9.74
C GLY A 103 -12.69 -14.91 -8.77
N VAL A 104 -12.47 -14.32 -7.60
CA VAL A 104 -13.47 -14.13 -6.55
C VAL A 104 -13.81 -12.66 -6.43
N HIS A 105 -15.09 -12.32 -6.59
CA HIS A 105 -15.59 -10.95 -6.50
C HIS A 105 -15.46 -10.42 -5.06
N VAL A 106 -14.84 -9.25 -4.89
CA VAL A 106 -14.63 -8.61 -3.59
C VAL A 106 -15.85 -7.73 -3.27
N ARG A 107 -16.74 -8.25 -2.43
CA ARG A 107 -17.99 -7.58 -2.07
C ARG A 107 -17.81 -6.49 -1.01
N GLU A 108 -16.92 -6.74 -0.07
CA GLU A 108 -16.65 -5.84 1.04
C GLU A 108 -15.41 -5.04 0.69
N ARG A 109 -15.58 -3.73 0.56
CA ARG A 109 -14.52 -2.82 0.15
C ARG A 109 -14.36 -1.67 1.13
N ILE A 110 -13.17 -1.10 1.17
CA ILE A 110 -12.83 0.06 1.99
C ILE A 110 -12.03 1.06 1.15
N PRO A 111 -12.33 2.37 1.25
CA PRO A 111 -11.51 3.40 0.61
C PRO A 111 -10.06 3.35 1.10
N ASP A 112 -9.12 3.47 0.18
CA ASP A 112 -7.68 3.47 0.49
C ASP A 112 -7.30 4.50 1.57
N ARG A 113 -7.94 5.68 1.56
CA ARG A 113 -7.72 6.74 2.55
C ARG A 113 -7.86 6.28 4.00
N VAL A 114 -8.72 5.28 4.28
CA VAL A 114 -8.89 4.82 5.67
C VAL A 114 -7.61 4.16 6.21
N ILE A 115 -6.79 3.60 5.32
CA ILE A 115 -5.48 3.04 5.66
C ILE A 115 -4.39 4.10 5.57
N ASP A 116 -4.48 5.01 4.60
CA ASP A 116 -3.49 6.08 4.42
C ASP A 116 -3.54 7.12 5.55
N ASP A 117 -4.73 7.38 6.11
CA ASP A 117 -4.96 8.33 7.20
C ASP A 117 -4.72 7.70 8.60
N ALA A 118 -4.29 6.44 8.68
CA ALA A 118 -4.08 5.75 9.96
C ALA A 118 -2.76 6.17 10.62
N ASP A 119 -2.78 6.45 11.93
CA ASP A 119 -1.58 6.87 12.67
C ASP A 119 -0.45 5.82 12.65
N GLU A 120 -0.79 4.53 12.55
CA GLU A 120 0.16 3.43 12.50
C GLU A 120 -0.43 2.24 11.73
N VAL A 121 0.35 1.65 10.83
CA VAL A 121 -0.03 0.47 10.05
C VAL A 121 1.00 -0.64 10.23
N GLU A 122 0.55 -1.77 10.75
CA GLU A 122 1.40 -2.94 11.02
C GLU A 122 1.09 -4.10 10.07
N LEU A 123 2.11 -4.55 9.33
CA LEU A 123 1.98 -5.66 8.39
C LEU A 123 2.16 -7.02 9.10
N ILE A 124 1.07 -7.76 9.25
CA ILE A 124 1.10 -9.14 9.76
C ILE A 124 1.37 -10.11 8.60
N ASP A 125 2.65 -10.38 8.33
CA ASP A 125 3.08 -11.22 7.22
C ASP A 125 3.15 -12.72 7.53
N MET A 126 2.79 -13.54 6.54
CA MET A 126 2.92 -15.00 6.58
C MET A 126 3.21 -15.55 5.18
N SER A 127 4.13 -16.52 5.09
CA SER A 127 4.39 -17.16 3.79
C SER A 127 3.15 -17.91 3.27
N PRO A 128 2.91 -17.93 1.94
CA PRO A 128 1.81 -18.67 1.34
C PRO A 128 1.76 -20.14 1.77
N HIS A 129 2.95 -20.77 1.87
CA HIS A 129 3.09 -22.15 2.33
C HIS A 129 2.58 -22.33 3.77
N ALA A 130 3.02 -21.47 4.70
CA ALA A 130 2.63 -21.54 6.10
C ALA A 130 1.13 -21.29 6.28
N LEU A 131 0.56 -20.32 5.55
CA LEU A 131 -0.87 -20.04 5.60
C LEU A 131 -1.69 -21.24 5.14
N ARG A 132 -1.32 -21.85 4.00
CA ARG A 132 -1.99 -23.06 3.48
C ARG A 132 -1.87 -24.24 4.44
N GLN A 133 -0.73 -24.43 5.09
CA GLN A 133 -0.59 -25.46 6.13
C GLN A 133 -1.54 -25.21 7.30
N ARG A 134 -1.62 -23.97 7.81
CA ARG A 134 -2.55 -23.63 8.89
C ARG A 134 -4.01 -23.90 8.52
N MET A 135 -4.41 -23.64 7.28
CA MET A 135 -5.75 -23.99 6.79
C MET A 135 -5.98 -25.50 6.78
N ARG A 136 -5.02 -26.30 6.27
CA ARG A 136 -5.12 -27.77 6.24
C ARG A 136 -5.19 -28.39 7.63
N HIS A 137 -4.55 -27.78 8.62
CA HIS A 137 -4.62 -28.20 10.02
C HIS A 137 -5.90 -27.75 10.73
N GLY A 138 -6.81 -27.05 10.06
CA GLY A 138 -8.06 -26.57 10.66
C GLY A 138 -7.89 -25.36 11.59
N ASN A 139 -6.73 -24.68 11.56
CA ASN A 139 -6.44 -23.55 12.45
C ASN A 139 -7.08 -22.22 12.00
N ILE A 140 -7.71 -22.21 10.83
CA ILE A 140 -8.26 -20.99 10.18
C ILE A 140 -9.72 -21.22 9.79
N TYR A 141 -10.04 -22.33 9.12
CA TYR A 141 -11.39 -22.72 8.78
C TYR A 141 -11.68 -24.15 9.25
N PRO A 142 -12.96 -24.50 9.50
CA PRO A 142 -13.38 -25.88 9.58
C PRO A 142 -12.95 -26.66 8.32
N PRO A 143 -12.58 -27.95 8.43
CA PRO A 143 -12.01 -28.74 7.33
C PRO A 143 -12.84 -28.68 6.04
N GLU A 144 -14.17 -28.72 6.16
CA GLU A 144 -15.13 -28.70 5.06
C GLU A 144 -15.08 -27.40 4.23
N ARG A 145 -14.76 -26.26 4.86
CA ARG A 145 -14.59 -24.96 4.19
C ARG A 145 -13.15 -24.75 3.72
N ALA A 146 -12.19 -25.37 4.39
CA ALA A 146 -10.77 -25.20 4.10
C ALA A 146 -10.41 -25.69 2.68
N GLU A 147 -10.88 -26.87 2.25
CA GLU A 147 -10.57 -27.40 0.91
C GLU A 147 -11.06 -26.48 -0.21
N ARG A 148 -12.32 -26.05 -0.15
CA ARG A 148 -12.90 -25.12 -1.14
C ARG A 148 -12.15 -23.80 -1.19
N ALA A 149 -11.71 -23.28 -0.04
CA ALA A 149 -10.95 -22.04 0.03
C ALA A 149 -9.53 -22.22 -0.55
N LEU A 150 -8.87 -23.35 -0.27
CA LEU A 150 -7.55 -23.73 -0.78
C LEU A 150 -7.50 -23.91 -2.29
N ASP A 151 -8.61 -24.34 -2.89
CA ASP A 151 -8.75 -24.54 -4.34
C ASP A 151 -9.26 -23.30 -5.09
N SER A 152 -9.64 -22.23 -4.38
CA SER A 152 -10.09 -20.96 -4.96
C SER A 152 -9.14 -19.81 -4.60
N CYS A 153 -9.50 -18.96 -3.64
CA CYS A 153 -8.74 -17.76 -3.28
C CYS A 153 -7.35 -18.09 -2.71
N PHE A 154 -7.20 -19.17 -1.96
CA PHE A 154 -5.97 -19.49 -1.24
C PHE A 154 -4.97 -20.36 -2.03
N ARG A 155 -5.06 -20.38 -3.36
CA ARG A 155 -4.01 -20.97 -4.22
C ARG A 155 -2.67 -20.27 -3.97
N GLU A 156 -1.58 -21.01 -4.08
CA GLU A 156 -0.24 -20.48 -3.76
C GLU A 156 0.12 -19.23 -4.57
N GLY A 157 -0.15 -19.23 -5.88
CA GLY A 157 0.07 -18.06 -6.74
C GLY A 157 -0.76 -16.84 -6.34
N ASN A 158 -2.02 -17.04 -5.94
CA ASN A 158 -2.89 -15.96 -5.47
C ASN A 158 -2.35 -15.35 -4.18
N LEU A 159 -1.96 -16.19 -3.23
CA LEU A 159 -1.39 -15.75 -1.95
C LEU A 159 -0.04 -15.05 -2.14
N MET A 160 0.79 -15.49 -3.09
CA MET A 160 2.03 -14.79 -3.44
C MET A 160 1.72 -13.38 -3.96
N ALA A 161 0.74 -13.24 -4.85
CA ALA A 161 0.37 -11.94 -5.40
C ALA A 161 -0.25 -11.02 -4.33
N LEU A 162 -1.15 -11.53 -3.48
CA LEU A 162 -1.72 -10.76 -2.38
C LEU A 162 -0.63 -10.31 -1.39
N ARG A 163 0.34 -11.17 -1.08
CA ARG A 163 1.49 -10.81 -0.23
C ARG A 163 2.34 -9.72 -0.86
N GLU A 164 2.61 -9.82 -2.16
CA GLU A 164 3.33 -8.77 -2.89
C GLU A 164 2.58 -7.44 -2.83
N MET A 165 1.27 -7.44 -3.05
CA MET A 165 0.44 -6.24 -2.94
C MET A 165 0.50 -5.65 -1.53
N ALA A 166 0.42 -6.47 -0.48
CA ALA A 166 0.48 -6.02 0.90
C ALA A 166 1.84 -5.38 1.21
N LEU A 167 2.95 -5.98 0.76
CA LEU A 167 4.29 -5.42 0.92
C LEU A 167 4.46 -4.10 0.18
N ARG A 168 3.94 -3.99 -1.05
CA ARG A 168 3.97 -2.74 -1.82
C ARG A 168 3.13 -1.64 -1.16
N LYS A 169 1.95 -1.97 -0.63
CA LYS A 169 1.11 -1.00 0.10
C LYS A 169 1.79 -0.54 1.37
N MET A 170 2.43 -1.44 2.12
CA MET A 170 3.19 -1.07 3.31
C MET A 170 4.35 -0.13 2.97
N ALA A 171 5.06 -0.38 1.87
CA ALA A 171 6.12 0.53 1.41
C ALA A 171 5.58 1.94 1.08
N GLN A 172 4.38 2.04 0.50
CA GLN A 172 3.72 3.32 0.22
C GLN A 172 3.31 4.05 1.51
N VAL A 173 2.79 3.35 2.52
CA VAL A 173 2.45 3.96 3.80
C VAL A 173 3.70 4.51 4.48
N CYS A 174 4.80 3.74 4.53
CA CYS A 174 6.06 4.22 5.09
C CYS A 174 6.64 5.44 4.34
N GLU A 175 6.37 5.56 3.03
CA GLU A 175 6.78 6.73 2.24
C GLU A 175 5.98 7.97 2.64
N LEU A 176 4.66 7.85 2.84
CA LEU A 176 3.81 8.93 3.33
C LEU A 176 4.20 9.39 4.75
N ASP A 177 4.42 8.45 5.68
CA ASP A 177 4.86 8.77 7.05
C ASP A 177 6.18 9.56 7.06
N LEU A 178 7.09 9.19 6.15
CA LEU A 178 8.36 9.88 5.98
C LEU A 178 8.17 11.29 5.43
N GLU A 179 7.31 11.47 4.41
CA GLU A 179 6.97 12.78 3.86
C GLU A 179 6.38 13.71 4.92
N GLU A 180 5.44 13.23 5.74
CA GLU A 180 4.85 14.01 6.84
C GLU A 180 5.89 14.39 7.91
N CYS A 181 6.72 13.43 8.31
CA CYS A 181 7.81 13.69 9.25
C CYS A 181 8.78 14.76 8.72
N MET A 182 9.11 14.72 7.42
CA MET A 182 9.98 15.71 6.78
C MET A 182 9.36 17.10 6.76
N GLN A 183 8.07 17.21 6.44
CA GLN A 183 7.34 18.48 6.45
C GLN A 183 7.28 19.09 7.86
N GLN A 184 7.05 18.27 8.89
CA GLN A 184 6.97 18.73 10.28
C GLN A 184 8.32 19.21 10.83
N HIS A 185 9.43 18.65 10.35
CA HIS A 185 10.78 18.96 10.83
C HIS A 185 11.55 19.96 9.95
N GLU A 186 10.90 20.56 8.93
CA GLU A 186 11.53 21.50 7.97
C GLU A 186 12.87 20.97 7.44
N ILE A 187 12.96 19.65 7.19
CA ILE A 187 14.19 19.02 6.70
C ILE A 187 14.30 19.29 5.20
N ASP A 188 14.76 20.49 4.87
CA ASP A 188 15.25 20.85 3.55
C ASP A 188 16.59 20.13 3.32
N ALA A 189 16.51 19.00 2.62
CA ALA A 189 17.57 18.32 1.88
C ALA A 189 17.97 16.90 2.37
N ALA A 190 18.01 16.05 1.34
CA ALA A 190 18.96 14.96 1.17
C ALA A 190 18.72 13.68 1.99
N TRP A 191 17.55 13.06 1.79
CA TRP A 191 17.55 11.61 1.66
C TRP A 191 17.17 11.14 0.25
N SER A 192 18.22 11.02 -0.55
CA SER A 192 18.27 10.30 -1.82
C SER A 192 18.10 8.78 -1.61
N ALA A 193 16.89 8.36 -1.25
CA ALA A 193 16.44 6.97 -1.31
C ALA A 193 15.34 6.73 -2.37
N GLY A 194 14.91 7.78 -3.08
CA GLY A 194 14.05 7.64 -4.25
C GLY A 194 14.79 7.00 -5.44
N GLU A 195 14.14 6.03 -6.10
CA GLU A 195 14.64 5.42 -7.33
C GLU A 195 14.69 6.47 -8.44
N ARG A 196 15.84 7.05 -8.78
CA ARG A 196 15.91 8.07 -9.84
C ARG A 196 16.12 7.44 -11.22
N VAL A 197 15.46 8.00 -12.24
CA VAL A 197 15.72 7.60 -13.63
C VAL A 197 16.83 8.47 -14.18
N MET A 198 17.96 7.86 -14.52
CA MET A 198 19.09 8.55 -15.14
C MET A 198 19.19 8.19 -16.62
N VAL A 199 19.34 9.19 -17.48
CA VAL A 199 19.62 9.02 -18.91
C VAL A 199 20.96 9.65 -19.24
N CYS A 200 21.90 8.83 -19.68
CA CYS A 200 23.15 9.32 -20.25
C CYS A 200 22.91 9.74 -21.71
N ILE A 201 23.23 11.00 -22.03
CA ILE A 201 23.10 11.56 -23.37
C ILE A 201 24.46 11.96 -23.94
N ASP A 202 24.54 12.03 -25.26
CA ASP A 202 25.69 12.54 -26.01
C ASP A 202 25.22 13.59 -27.03
N ALA A 203 26.14 14.11 -27.85
CA ALA A 203 25.79 15.01 -28.95
C ALA A 203 25.18 14.28 -30.18
N GLY A 204 24.79 13.02 -30.02
CA GLY A 204 24.25 12.16 -31.06
C GLY A 204 22.78 12.43 -31.38
N PRO A 205 22.24 11.85 -32.47
CA PRO A 205 20.86 12.11 -32.90
C PRO A 205 19.81 11.40 -32.04
N GLN A 206 20.23 10.52 -31.12
CA GLN A 206 19.34 9.73 -30.28
C GLN A 206 19.08 10.34 -28.90
N ALA A 207 19.78 11.43 -28.54
CA ALA A 207 19.69 12.05 -27.22
C ALA A 207 18.25 12.39 -26.83
N GLU A 208 17.49 13.08 -27.70
CA GLU A 208 16.09 13.41 -27.43
C GLU A 208 15.20 12.16 -27.27
N ASN A 209 15.42 11.12 -28.07
CA ASN A 209 14.65 9.87 -27.96
C ASN A 209 14.90 9.16 -26.61
N LEU A 210 16.14 9.19 -26.14
CA LEU A 210 16.52 8.65 -24.83
C LEU A 210 15.88 9.48 -23.71
N ILE A 211 15.92 10.81 -23.80
CA ILE A 211 15.25 11.71 -22.85
C ILE A 211 13.74 11.42 -22.79
N ARG A 212 13.06 11.32 -23.94
CA ARG A 212 11.61 10.97 -23.99
C ARG A 212 11.30 9.60 -23.41
N ARG A 213 12.22 8.64 -23.48
CA ARG A 213 12.07 7.31 -22.86
C ARG A 213 12.26 7.39 -21.35
N GLY A 214 13.31 8.08 -20.91
CA GLY A 214 13.57 8.36 -19.50
C GLY A 214 12.39 9.07 -18.84
N TRP A 215 11.84 10.10 -19.48
CA TRP A 215 10.67 10.84 -18.99
C TRP A 215 9.44 9.95 -18.82
N ARG A 216 9.17 9.04 -19.76
CA ARG A 216 8.06 8.07 -19.63
C ARG A 216 8.30 7.08 -18.49
N MET A 217 9.54 6.71 -18.22
CA MET A 217 9.89 5.86 -17.07
C MET A 217 9.75 6.63 -15.76
N ALA A 218 10.32 7.83 -15.68
CA ALA A 218 10.26 8.71 -14.52
C ALA A 218 8.81 8.97 -14.10
N ASN A 219 7.93 9.31 -15.05
CA ASN A 219 6.50 9.48 -14.77
C ASN A 219 5.77 8.21 -14.36
N ARG A 220 6.17 7.04 -14.89
CA ARG A 220 5.57 5.76 -14.50
C ARG A 220 5.90 5.41 -13.05
N TYR A 221 7.12 5.70 -12.62
CA TYR A 221 7.62 5.41 -11.28
C TYR A 221 7.51 6.62 -10.32
N ARG A 222 6.86 7.71 -10.76
CA ARG A 222 6.71 8.97 -10.01
C ARG A 222 8.01 9.46 -9.37
N THR A 223 9.08 9.48 -10.17
CA THR A 223 10.42 9.83 -9.69
C THR A 223 11.08 10.88 -10.58
N GLU A 224 12.19 11.44 -10.09
CA GLU A 224 13.01 12.41 -10.79
C GLU A 224 13.71 11.82 -12.03
N LEU A 225 13.88 12.66 -13.04
CA LEU A 225 14.65 12.36 -14.24
C LEU A 225 15.95 13.17 -14.24
N LEU A 226 17.09 12.49 -14.33
CA LEU A 226 18.40 13.10 -14.49
C LEU A 226 18.91 12.92 -15.93
N ALA A 227 19.29 14.00 -16.58
CA ALA A 227 19.89 13.99 -17.91
C ALA A 227 21.41 14.24 -17.79
N VAL A 228 22.20 13.18 -17.92
CA VAL A 228 23.64 13.23 -17.62
C VAL A 228 24.47 13.27 -18.89
N PHE A 229 25.34 14.26 -18.99
CA PHE A 229 26.39 14.32 -20.00
C PHE A 229 27.77 14.10 -19.38
N VAL A 230 28.55 13.18 -19.98
CA VAL A 230 29.91 12.89 -19.53
C VAL A 230 30.93 13.60 -20.43
N GLU A 231 31.56 14.63 -19.88
CA GLU A 231 32.66 15.36 -20.52
C GLU A 231 33.93 14.50 -20.52
N THR A 232 34.25 13.96 -21.69
CA THR A 232 35.49 13.23 -21.94
C THR A 232 36.61 14.16 -22.43
N PRO A 233 37.89 13.78 -22.34
CA PRO A 233 38.99 14.61 -22.86
C PRO A 233 38.84 14.94 -24.36
N SER A 234 38.22 14.07 -25.15
CA SER A 234 37.94 14.32 -26.57
C SER A 234 36.82 15.34 -26.80
N TRP A 235 35.97 15.60 -25.80
CA TRP A 235 34.93 16.63 -25.88
C TRP A 235 35.51 18.05 -25.99
N ALA A 236 36.70 18.29 -25.44
CA ALA A 236 37.40 19.56 -25.59
C ALA A 236 37.59 19.94 -27.07
N SER A 237 37.86 18.94 -27.92
CA SER A 237 38.00 19.06 -29.37
C SER A 237 36.71 18.90 -30.19
N ALA A 238 35.54 18.79 -29.53
CA ALA A 238 34.27 18.63 -30.23
C ALA A 238 33.94 19.84 -31.12
N SER A 239 33.30 19.58 -32.26
CA SER A 239 32.94 20.62 -33.22
C SER A 239 31.91 21.58 -32.64
N PRO A 240 31.84 22.84 -33.12
CA PRO A 240 30.81 23.79 -32.70
C PRO A 240 29.38 23.26 -32.90
N GLU A 241 29.17 22.42 -33.91
CA GLU A 241 27.87 21.79 -34.17
C GLU A 241 27.52 20.74 -33.12
N GLN A 242 28.47 19.89 -32.73
CA GLN A 242 28.29 18.90 -31.66
C GLN A 242 27.95 19.59 -30.33
N LYS A 243 28.65 20.68 -30.00
CA LYS A 243 28.36 21.47 -28.80
C LYS A 243 26.94 22.04 -28.83
N ARG A 244 26.53 22.68 -29.94
CA ARG A 244 25.16 23.20 -30.09
C ARG A 244 24.08 22.12 -29.94
N ARG A 245 24.31 20.92 -30.49
CA ARG A 245 23.36 19.81 -30.39
C ARG A 245 23.21 19.26 -28.97
N LEU A 246 24.31 19.20 -28.22
CA LEU A 246 24.25 18.82 -26.82
C LEU A 246 23.46 19.84 -26.00
N GLU A 247 23.74 21.14 -26.17
CA GLU A 247 22.99 22.20 -25.46
C GLU A 247 21.48 22.13 -25.78
N ALA A 248 21.12 21.89 -27.04
CA ALA A 248 19.73 21.72 -27.43
C ALA A 248 19.08 20.50 -26.73
N SER A 249 19.84 19.41 -26.58
CA SER A 249 19.35 18.20 -25.92
C SER A 249 19.20 18.38 -24.40
N LEU A 250 20.12 19.09 -23.75
CA LEU A 250 20.02 19.42 -22.32
C LEU A 250 18.84 20.35 -22.05
N ARG A 251 18.66 21.39 -22.87
CA ARG A 251 17.51 22.28 -22.78
C ARG A 251 16.19 21.53 -23.00
N PHE A 252 16.15 20.61 -23.97
CA PHE A 252 14.99 19.75 -24.17
C PHE A 252 14.69 18.85 -22.95
N ALA A 253 15.72 18.42 -22.22
CA ALA A 253 15.55 17.69 -20.97
C ALA A 253 14.97 18.58 -19.86
N GLU A 254 15.49 19.80 -19.70
CA GLU A 254 14.95 20.81 -18.76
C GLU A 254 13.48 21.14 -19.06
N ASP A 255 13.11 21.31 -20.33
CA ASP A 255 11.73 21.58 -20.76
C ASP A 255 10.76 20.45 -20.36
N LEU A 256 11.27 19.22 -20.18
CA LEU A 256 10.52 18.06 -19.72
C LEU A 256 10.59 17.86 -18.20
N GLY A 257 11.21 18.79 -17.46
CA GLY A 257 11.38 18.73 -16.01
C GLY A 257 12.53 17.83 -15.55
N ALA A 258 13.46 17.46 -16.43
CA ALA A 258 14.67 16.75 -16.03
C ALA A 258 15.74 17.70 -15.46
N GLU A 259 16.53 17.22 -14.50
CA GLU A 259 17.73 17.93 -14.03
C GLU A 259 18.92 17.60 -14.95
N PRO A 260 19.52 18.59 -15.63
CA PRO A 260 20.72 18.38 -16.45
C PRO A 260 21.97 18.36 -15.58
N ILE A 261 22.78 17.32 -15.73
CA ILE A 261 24.02 17.13 -14.96
C ILE A 261 25.19 16.95 -15.92
N ARG A 262 26.28 17.68 -15.69
CA ARG A 262 27.55 17.50 -16.39
C ARG A 262 28.57 16.91 -15.44
N VAL A 263 29.18 15.80 -15.86
CA VAL A 263 30.24 15.14 -15.09
C VAL A 263 31.48 14.98 -15.95
N GLN A 264 32.66 15.14 -15.34
CA GLN A 264 33.91 14.84 -16.03
C GLN A 264 34.19 13.33 -15.98
N GLY A 265 34.46 12.74 -17.13
CA GLY A 265 34.75 11.32 -17.28
C GLY A 265 36.14 11.08 -17.85
N ARG A 266 36.81 10.02 -17.36
CA ARG A 266 38.05 9.50 -17.98
C ARG A 266 37.70 8.32 -18.88
N MET A 267 38.34 8.22 -20.05
CA MET A 267 38.23 7.01 -20.87
C MET A 267 38.88 5.83 -20.12
N LEU A 268 38.09 4.82 -19.80
CA LEU A 268 38.62 3.51 -19.45
C LEU A 268 39.03 2.86 -20.77
N ARG A 269 40.34 2.62 -20.96
CA ARG A 269 40.82 1.85 -22.11
C ARG A 269 40.22 0.45 -22.01
N GLU A 270 39.33 0.10 -22.93
CA GLU A 270 38.92 -1.29 -23.14
C GLU A 270 40.14 -2.08 -23.67
N ARG A 271 40.39 -3.23 -23.05
CA ARG A 271 41.36 -4.23 -23.50
C ARG A 271 40.70 -5.18 -24.48
#